data_AF-A0A5J4ZLX9-F1
#
_entry.id   AF-A0A5J4ZLX9-F1
#
_cell.length_a   1.000
_cell.length_b   1.000
_cell.length_c   1.000
_cell.angle_alpha   90.00
_cell.angle_beta   90.00
_cell.angle_gamma   90.00
#
_symmetry.space_group_name_H-M   'P 1'
#
loop_
_entity.id
_entity.type
_entity.pdbx_description
1 polymer ?
#
loop_
_entity_poly.entity_id
_entity_poly.type
_entity_poly.pdbx_seq_one_letter_code
_entity_poly.pdbx_strand_id
1 'polypeptide(L)'
;MADTFLFGIVREITQKLASLAADEVALAWGLEEELRRLEDTATTIEAVLLDAEEQQVRSRAVREWLRRLQDVVRDITNVVDDIATEALRRQVENQITDKVVDIWNLCQTACKTSQSLRIWNFRYALGSAFQRTI
;
A
#
# COMPACT_ATOMS: atom_id res chain seq x y z
N MET A 1 0.00 31.56 3.74
CA MET A 1 -0.90 30.94 2.73
C MET A 1 -0.30 29.70 2.09
N ALA A 2 1.03 29.59 1.90
CA ALA A 2 1.64 28.33 1.41
C ALA A 2 1.69 27.23 2.49
N ASP A 3 1.76 27.61 3.77
CA ASP A 3 2.00 26.66 4.87
C ASP A 3 0.77 25.82 5.21
N THR A 4 -0.42 26.42 5.14
CA THR A 4 -1.71 25.73 5.36
C THR A 4 -1.95 24.62 4.32
N PHE A 5 -1.44 24.79 3.09
CA PHE A 5 -1.53 23.79 2.03
C PHE A 5 -0.60 22.60 2.30
N LEU A 6 0.66 22.86 2.65
CA LEU A 6 1.64 21.82 2.97
C LEU A 6 1.22 21.03 4.20
N PHE A 7 0.75 21.72 5.24
CA PHE A 7 0.25 21.10 6.45
C PHE A 7 -0.90 20.12 6.15
N GLY A 8 -1.84 20.52 5.28
CA GLY A 8 -2.95 19.66 4.85
C GLY A 8 -2.48 18.36 4.19
N ILE A 9 -1.49 18.46 3.28
CA ILE A 9 -0.94 17.30 2.56
C ILE A 9 -0.18 16.38 3.52
N VAL A 10 0.71 16.93 4.35
CA VAL A 10 1.49 16.13 5.30
C VAL A 10 0.57 15.33 6.21
N ARG A 11 -0.51 15.97 6.70
CA ARG A 11 -1.50 15.28 7.53
C ARG A 11 -2.24 14.17 6.79
N GLU A 12 -2.57 14.37 5.51
CA GLU A 12 -3.17 13.34 4.67
C GLU A 12 -2.21 12.14 4.49
N ILE A 13 -0.93 12.41 4.24
CA ILE A 13 0.12 11.39 4.15
C ILE A 13 0.21 10.61 5.46
N THR A 14 0.28 11.29 6.61
CA THR A 14 0.34 10.65 7.93
C THR A 14 -0.84 9.69 8.15
N GLN A 15 -2.05 10.11 7.78
CA GLN A 15 -3.24 9.26 7.88
C GLN A 15 -3.18 8.04 6.95
N LYS A 16 -2.73 8.21 5.71
CA LYS A 16 -2.54 7.11 4.75
C LYS A 16 -1.50 6.12 5.26
N LEU A 17 -0.37 6.61 5.79
CA LEU A 17 0.70 5.77 6.33
C LEU A 17 0.24 4.98 7.54
N ALA A 18 -0.48 5.60 8.49
CA ALA A 18 -1.06 4.91 9.62
C ALA A 18 -2.04 3.80 9.20
N SER A 19 -2.86 4.08 8.17
CA SER A 19 -3.76 3.06 7.60
C SER A 19 -2.99 1.92 6.93
N LEU A 20 -1.93 2.21 6.17
CA LEU A 20 -1.13 1.19 5.50
C LEU A 20 -0.33 0.36 6.51
N ALA A 21 0.20 0.98 7.56
CA ALA A 21 0.92 0.28 8.62
C ALA A 21 0.03 -0.71 9.39
N ALA A 22 -1.28 -0.44 9.43
CA ALA A 22 -2.28 -1.34 10.01
C ALA A 22 -2.85 -2.36 9.01
N ASP A 23 -2.50 -2.29 7.73
CA ASP A 23 -3.02 -3.17 6.68
C ASP A 23 -2.31 -4.53 6.71
N GLU A 24 -3.10 -5.61 6.71
CA GLU A 24 -2.61 -6.99 6.75
C GLU A 24 -1.71 -7.31 5.55
N VAL A 25 -1.97 -6.69 4.39
CA VAL A 25 -1.15 -6.85 3.18
C VAL A 25 0.24 -6.23 3.38
N ALA A 26 0.32 -5.04 3.99
CA ALA A 26 1.59 -4.39 4.27
C ALA A 26 2.41 -5.14 5.33
N LEU A 27 1.75 -5.68 6.36
CA LEU A 27 2.37 -6.55 7.37
C LEU A 27 2.95 -7.82 6.72
N ALA A 28 2.20 -8.45 5.82
CA ALA A 28 2.67 -9.63 5.09
C ALA A 28 3.91 -9.35 4.22
N TRP A 29 4.16 -8.10 3.85
CA TRP A 29 5.34 -7.71 3.06
C TRP A 29 6.52 -7.26 3.91
N GLY A 30 6.35 -7.15 5.24
CA GLY A 30 7.38 -6.67 6.15
C GLY A 30 7.68 -5.18 6.00
N LEU A 31 6.72 -4.39 5.52
CA LEU A 31 6.87 -2.93 5.34
C LEU A 31 6.51 -2.12 6.59
N GLU A 32 6.14 -2.78 7.70
CA GLU A 32 5.65 -2.15 8.92
C GLU A 32 6.63 -1.12 9.50
N GLU A 33 7.93 -1.47 9.55
CA GLU A 33 8.95 -0.62 10.15
C GLU A 33 9.22 0.62 9.29
N GLU A 34 9.26 0.44 7.98
CA GLU A 34 9.50 1.46 6.96
C GLU A 34 8.33 2.44 6.91
N LEU A 35 7.08 1.95 6.96
CA LEU A 35 5.89 2.77 7.02
C LEU A 35 5.83 3.58 8.33
N ARG A 36 6.18 2.98 9.47
CA ARG A 36 6.28 3.71 10.76
C ARG A 36 7.36 4.78 10.75
N ARG A 37 8.54 4.50 10.21
CA ARG A 37 9.62 5.50 10.08
C ARG A 37 9.19 6.67 9.21
N LEU A 38 8.42 6.40 8.15
CA LEU A 38 7.90 7.45 7.26
C LEU A 38 6.79 8.25 7.95
N GLU A 39 5.94 7.61 8.75
CA GLU A 39 4.93 8.25 9.60
C GLU A 39 5.58 9.21 10.61
N ASP A 40 6.59 8.75 11.36
CA ASP A 40 7.34 9.57 12.32
C ASP A 40 7.99 10.79 11.64
N THR A 41 8.51 10.59 10.44
CA THR A 41 9.10 11.66 9.63
C THR A 41 8.04 12.67 9.20
N ALA A 42 6.86 12.20 8.77
CA ALA A 42 5.74 13.07 8.39
C ALA A 42 5.24 13.89 9.59
N THR A 43 5.07 13.28 10.77
CA THR A 43 4.71 13.99 12.01
C THR A 43 5.76 15.02 12.41
N THR A 44 7.05 14.71 12.23
CA THR A 44 8.14 15.68 12.47
C THR A 44 8.03 16.87 11.52
N ILE A 45 7.76 16.64 10.24
CA ILE A 45 7.54 17.72 9.25
C ILE A 45 6.32 18.56 9.62
N GLU A 46 5.22 17.93 10.07
CA GLU A 46 4.01 18.60 10.53
C GLU A 46 4.31 19.57 11.69
N ALA A 47 5.10 19.14 12.68
CA ALA A 47 5.51 19.98 13.79
C ALA A 47 6.37 21.17 13.35
N VAL A 48 7.34 20.96 12.44
CA VAL A 48 8.18 22.05 11.93
C VAL A 48 7.37 23.02 11.07
N LEU A 49 6.37 22.55 10.33
CA LEU A 49 5.46 23.41 9.56
C LEU A 49 4.63 24.32 10.47
N LEU A 50 4.13 23.81 11.60
CA LEU A 50 3.43 24.60 12.61
C LEU A 50 4.33 25.69 13.20
N ASP A 51 5.57 25.35 13.55
CA ASP A 51 6.53 26.32 14.09
C ASP A 51 6.98 27.35 13.04
N ALA A 52 7.03 26.96 11.76
CA ALA A 52 7.44 27.81 10.66
C ALA A 52 6.37 28.83 10.25
N GLU A 53 5.08 28.56 10.48
CA GLU A 53 3.97 29.44 10.11
C GLU A 53 4.10 30.84 10.76
N GLU A 54 4.52 30.90 12.03
CA GLU A 54 4.73 32.17 12.74
C GLU A 54 5.96 32.96 12.23
N GLN A 55 6.96 32.27 11.66
CA GLN A 55 8.21 32.86 11.20
C GLN A 55 8.27 33.15 9.69
N GLN A 56 7.39 32.53 8.88
CA GLN A 56 7.37 32.69 7.42
C GLN A 56 7.19 34.15 6.97
N VAL A 57 6.45 34.94 7.75
CA VAL A 57 6.20 36.35 7.43
C VAL A 57 7.48 37.19 7.53
N ARG A 58 8.41 36.79 8.39
CA ARG A 58 9.58 37.60 8.77
C ARG A 58 10.89 37.17 8.10
N SER A 59 11.00 35.92 7.65
CA SER A 59 12.25 35.37 7.12
C SER A 59 12.13 34.87 5.68
N ARG A 60 12.92 35.48 4.78
CA ARG A 60 13.06 35.02 3.38
C ARG A 60 13.69 33.63 3.30
N ALA A 61 14.57 33.27 4.24
CA ALA A 61 15.19 31.95 4.29
C ALA A 61 14.17 30.85 4.61
N VAL A 62 13.25 31.10 5.56
CA VAL A 62 12.15 30.19 5.90
C VAL A 62 11.24 29.98 4.70
N ARG A 63 10.93 31.05 3.95
CA ARG A 63 10.10 30.95 2.73
C ARG A 63 10.74 30.07 1.65
N GLU A 64 12.05 30.18 1.44
CA GLU A 64 12.75 29.35 0.45
C GLU A 64 12.87 27.89 0.91
N TRP A 65 13.08 27.67 2.21
CA TRP A 65 13.08 26.33 2.79
C TRP A 65 11.71 25.64 2.62
N LEU A 66 10.60 26.34 2.88
CA LEU A 66 9.24 25.82 2.71
C LEU A 66 8.92 25.45 1.25
N ARG A 67 9.44 26.21 0.28
CA ARG A 67 9.31 25.85 -1.14
C ARG A 67 10.01 24.53 -1.48
N ARG A 68 11.21 24.31 -0.95
CA ARG A 68 11.94 23.05 -1.18
C ARG A 68 11.25 21.89 -0.49
N LEU A 69 10.69 22.12 0.70
CA LEU A 69 9.90 21.13 1.40
C LEU A 69 8.65 20.72 0.60
N GLN A 70 8.01 21.66 -0.10
CA GLN A 70 6.87 21.38 -0.98
C GLN A 70 7.20 20.35 -2.07
N ASP A 71 8.36 20.47 -2.70
CA ASP A 71 8.80 19.51 -3.72
C ASP A 71 9.00 18.12 -3.12
N VAL A 72 9.63 18.04 -1.95
CA VAL A 72 9.86 16.76 -1.26
C VAL A 72 8.54 16.12 -0.81
N VAL A 73 7.62 16.89 -0.24
CA VAL A 73 6.31 16.38 0.19
C VAL A 73 5.53 15.82 -1.00
N ARG A 74 5.58 16.49 -2.16
CA ARG A 74 4.95 16.01 -3.40
C ARG A 74 5.53 14.66 -3.85
N ASP A 75 6.84 14.49 -3.77
CA ASP A 75 7.47 13.22 -4.13
C ASP A 75 7.07 12.10 -3.15
N ILE A 76 6.98 12.40 -1.85
CA ILE A 76 6.50 11.45 -0.83
C ILE A 76 5.04 11.06 -1.10
N THR A 77 4.16 12.03 -1.42
CA THR A 77 2.75 11.73 -1.74
C THR A 77 2.63 10.69 -2.85
N ASN A 78 3.38 10.87 -3.95
CA ASN A 78 3.35 9.93 -5.07
C ASN A 78 3.77 8.52 -4.64
N VAL A 79 4.84 8.39 -3.85
CA VAL A 79 5.32 7.09 -3.37
C VAL A 79 4.30 6.42 -2.44
N VAL A 80 3.67 7.18 -1.55
CA VAL A 80 2.64 6.64 -0.64
C VAL A 80 1.40 6.18 -1.41
N ASP A 81 0.98 6.93 -2.43
CA ASP A 81 -0.13 6.54 -3.29
C ASP A 81 0.20 5.30 -4.15
N ASP A 82 1.45 5.16 -4.62
CA ASP A 82 1.91 3.96 -5.33
C ASP A 82 1.88 2.72 -4.42
N ILE A 83 2.34 2.85 -3.17
CA ILE A 83 2.28 1.76 -2.18
C ILE A 83 0.83 1.37 -1.90
N ALA A 84 -0.05 2.35 -1.68
CA ALA A 84 -1.47 2.09 -1.43
C ALA A 84 -2.15 1.38 -2.61
N THR A 85 -1.82 1.79 -3.83
CA THR A 85 -2.34 1.17 -5.06
C THR A 85 -1.86 -0.27 -5.20
N GLU A 86 -0.58 -0.53 -4.94
CA GLU A 86 0.02 -1.86 -5.05
C GLU A 86 -0.51 -2.80 -3.95
N ALA A 87 -0.73 -2.29 -2.73
CA ALA A 87 -1.38 -3.03 -1.64
C ALA A 87 -2.81 -3.46 -2.04
N LEU A 88 -3.62 -2.53 -2.55
CA LEU A 88 -4.97 -2.82 -3.03
C LEU A 88 -4.98 -3.83 -4.19
N ARG A 89 -4.05 -3.68 -5.15
CA ARG A 89 -3.93 -4.59 -6.29
C ARG A 89 -3.71 -6.02 -5.81
N ARG A 90 -2.79 -6.22 -4.86
CA ARG A 90 -2.50 -7.56 -4.32
C ARG A 90 -3.62 -8.11 -3.45
N GLN A 91 -4.34 -7.26 -2.72
CA GLN A 91 -5.53 -7.70 -2.00
C GLN A 91 -6.56 -8.32 -2.95
N VAL A 92 -6.76 -7.72 -4.12
CA VAL A 92 -7.65 -8.25 -5.16
C VAL A 92 -7.09 -9.54 -5.78
N GLU A 93 -5.79 -9.60 -6.07
CA GLU A 93 -5.14 -10.82 -6.59
C GLU A 93 -5.26 -12.00 -5.60
N ASN A 94 -5.08 -11.75 -4.30
CA ASN A 94 -5.26 -12.76 -3.25
C ASN A 94 -6.72 -13.26 -3.20
N GLN A 95 -7.71 -12.36 -3.23
CA GLN A 95 -9.12 -12.74 -3.26
C GLN A 95 -9.50 -13.56 -4.49
N ILE A 96 -8.92 -13.26 -5.67
CA ILE A 96 -9.13 -14.04 -6.88
C ILE A 96 -8.53 -15.44 -6.71
N THR A 97 -7.30 -15.52 -6.18
CA THR A 97 -6.60 -16.78 -5.94
C THR A 97 -7.39 -17.66 -4.97
N ASP A 98 -7.89 -17.10 -3.88
CA ASP A 98 -8.73 -17.82 -2.90
C ASP A 98 -10.00 -18.36 -3.56
N LYS A 99 -10.70 -17.55 -4.36
CA LYS A 99 -11.89 -18.00 -5.11
C LYS A 99 -11.58 -19.11 -6.12
N VAL A 100 -10.44 -19.03 -6.80
CA VAL A 100 -10.00 -20.08 -7.74
C VAL A 100 -9.72 -21.39 -7.00
N VAL A 101 -9.06 -21.31 -5.84
CA VAL A 101 -8.81 -22.45 -4.95
C VAL A 101 -10.12 -23.04 -4.43
N ASP A 102 -11.08 -22.21 -4.04
CA ASP A 102 -12.40 -22.65 -3.60
C ASP A 102 -13.18 -23.35 -4.72
N ILE A 103 -13.21 -22.77 -5.91
CA ILE A 103 -13.85 -23.40 -7.09
C ILE A 103 -13.20 -24.76 -7.38
N TRP A 104 -11.87 -24.83 -7.34
CA TRP A 104 -11.14 -26.08 -7.51
C TRP A 104 -11.54 -27.12 -6.47
N ASN A 105 -11.55 -26.74 -5.19
CA ASN A 105 -11.92 -27.62 -4.08
C ASN A 105 -13.38 -28.09 -4.17
N LEU A 106 -14.30 -27.22 -4.60
CA LEU A 106 -15.70 -27.55 -4.84
C LEU A 106 -15.85 -28.55 -5.98
N CYS A 107 -15.18 -28.32 -7.12
CA CYS A 107 -15.17 -29.26 -8.24
C CYS A 107 -14.55 -30.61 -7.84
N GLN A 108 -13.47 -30.60 -7.06
CA GLN A 108 -12.85 -31.82 -6.55
C GLN A 108 -13.78 -32.59 -5.61
N THR A 109 -14.49 -31.89 -4.73
CA THR A 109 -15.42 -32.50 -3.78
C THR A 109 -16.64 -33.08 -4.49
N ALA A 110 -17.22 -32.35 -5.44
CA ALA A 110 -18.31 -32.82 -6.29
C ALA A 110 -17.90 -34.05 -7.13
N CYS A 111 -16.66 -34.08 -7.61
CA CYS A 111 -16.10 -35.22 -8.34
C CYS A 111 -15.85 -36.44 -7.42
N LYS A 112 -15.61 -36.25 -6.12
CA LYS A 112 -15.47 -37.33 -5.13
C LYS A 112 -16.80 -37.94 -4.68
N THR A 113 -17.89 -37.15 -4.64
CA THR A 113 -19.23 -37.64 -4.24
C THR A 113 -19.97 -38.35 -5.37
N SER A 114 -19.66 -38.05 -6.63
CA SER A 114 -20.12 -38.84 -7.78
C SER A 114 -19.19 -40.03 -7.99
N GLN A 115 -19.56 -41.20 -7.46
CA GLN A 115 -18.86 -42.49 -7.59
C GLN A 115 -18.75 -43.05 -9.04
N SER A 116 -18.65 -42.22 -10.07
CA SER A 116 -18.44 -42.63 -11.46
C SER A 116 -17.08 -42.13 -11.96
N LEU A 117 -16.06 -42.95 -11.68
CA LEU A 117 -14.72 -42.86 -12.25
C LEU A 117 -14.80 -42.91 -13.77
N ARG A 118 -14.43 -41.83 -14.49
CA ARG A 118 -13.87 -41.90 -15.86
C ARG A 118 -13.34 -40.59 -16.47
N ILE A 119 -13.38 -39.46 -15.77
CA ILE A 119 -12.71 -38.22 -16.22
C ILE A 119 -11.71 -37.75 -15.15
N TRP A 120 -10.82 -38.64 -14.72
CA TRP A 120 -9.62 -38.25 -13.98
C TRP A 120 -8.49 -38.05 -14.98
N ASN A 121 -8.48 -36.92 -15.69
CA ASN A 121 -7.36 -36.58 -16.57
C ASN A 121 -7.22 -35.09 -16.90
N PHE A 122 -7.42 -34.22 -15.91
CA PHE A 122 -7.03 -32.81 -16.02
C PHE A 122 -5.80 -32.43 -15.19
N ARG A 123 -5.30 -33.35 -14.36
CA ARG A 123 -4.14 -33.11 -13.48
C ARG A 123 -2.79 -33.12 -14.21
N TYR A 124 -2.72 -33.66 -15.43
CA TYR A 124 -1.45 -33.73 -16.18
C TYR A 124 -1.26 -32.64 -17.26
N ALA A 125 -2.31 -31.91 -17.66
CA ALA A 125 -2.20 -30.95 -18.76
C ALA A 125 -1.88 -29.50 -18.32
N LEU A 126 -2.25 -29.10 -17.10
CA LEU A 126 -2.10 -27.71 -16.64
C LEU A 126 -1.08 -27.53 -15.49
N GLY A 127 -0.73 -28.61 -14.78
CA GLY A 127 0.17 -28.53 -13.61
C GLY A 127 1.60 -28.09 -13.92
N SER A 128 2.08 -28.25 -15.16
CA SER A 128 3.43 -27.83 -15.55
C SER A 128 3.55 -26.37 -15.97
N ALA A 129 2.43 -25.65 -16.16
CA ALA A 129 2.44 -24.25 -16.60
C ALA A 129 2.46 -23.26 -15.41
N PHE A 130 1.99 -23.66 -14.23
CA PHE A 130 1.77 -22.73 -13.11
C PHE A 130 2.87 -22.75 -12.04
N GLN A 131 3.72 -23.78 -11.99
CA GLN A 131 4.84 -23.87 -11.03
C GLN A 131 6.17 -23.33 -11.58
N ARG A 132 6.18 -22.70 -12.76
CA ARG A 132 7.43 -22.24 -13.41
C ARG A 132 7.50 -20.72 -13.64
N THR A 133 6.51 -19.96 -13.19
CA THR A 133 6.53 -18.50 -13.26
C THR A 133 5.87 -17.97 -12.00
N ILE A 134 6.66 -17.26 -11.17
CA ILE A 134 6.42 -16.84 -9.76
C ILE A 134 6.93 -17.88 -8.76
#